data_AF-A0A851DB31-F1
#
_entry.id   AF-A0A851DB31-F1
#
_cell.length_a   1.000
_cell.length_b   1.000
_cell.length_c   1.000
_cell.angle_alpha   90.00
_cell.angle_beta   90.00
_cell.angle_gamma   90.00
#
_symmetry.space_group_name_H-M   'P 1'
#
loop_
_entity.id
_entity.type
_entity.pdbx_description
1 polymer ?
#
loop_
_entity_poly.entity_id
_entity_poly.type
_entity_poly.pdbx_seq_one_letter_code
_entity_poly.pdbx_strand_id
1 'polypeptide(L)'
;MRELRSSSFWRAVLAEFLGSLLYALLGLGASLRWGPGPPGALGPVSGAHLNPATSLAFLLAAQLSLPRALGYLLAQILGALAGAGVLYGLTPAPVRGTLGLSAVRSG
;
A
#
# COMPACT_ATOMS: atom_id res chain seq x y z
N MET A 1 -2.59 -19.64 -23.24
CA MET A 1 -3.87 -19.10 -23.75
C MET A 1 -5.12 -19.51 -22.96
N ARG A 2 -5.15 -20.66 -22.26
CA ARG A 2 -6.32 -21.06 -21.44
C ARG A 2 -6.53 -20.18 -20.20
N GLU A 3 -5.46 -19.73 -19.57
CA GLU A 3 -5.50 -18.85 -18.39
C GLU A 3 -6.13 -17.48 -18.67
N LEU A 4 -5.79 -16.86 -19.81
CA LEU A 4 -6.38 -15.59 -20.26
C LEU A 4 -7.89 -15.67 -20.53
N ARG A 5 -8.44 -16.88 -20.67
CA ARG A 5 -9.89 -17.11 -20.82
C ARG A 5 -10.56 -17.47 -19.50
N SER A 6 -9.79 -17.64 -18.42
CA SER A 6 -10.34 -17.95 -17.11
C SER A 6 -11.00 -16.73 -16.49
N SER A 7 -12.18 -16.91 -15.90
CA SER A 7 -12.86 -15.87 -15.11
C SER A 7 -12.08 -15.53 -13.84
N SER A 8 -11.30 -16.46 -13.29
CA SER A 8 -10.44 -16.21 -12.13
C SER A 8 -9.34 -15.18 -12.44
N PHE A 9 -8.74 -15.26 -13.63
CA PHE A 9 -7.70 -14.35 -14.08
C PHE A 9 -8.22 -12.91 -14.16
N TRP A 10 -9.34 -12.70 -14.85
CA TRP A 10 -9.92 -11.36 -15.01
C TRP A 10 -10.43 -10.76 -13.70
N ARG A 11 -10.97 -11.59 -12.79
CA ARG A 11 -11.34 -11.15 -11.44
C ARG A 11 -10.12 -10.67 -10.65
N ALA A 12 -8.98 -11.37 -10.76
CA ALA A 12 -7.74 -10.96 -10.12
C ALA A 12 -7.21 -9.64 -10.71
N VAL A 13 -7.17 -9.51 -12.03
CA VAL A 13 -6.74 -8.27 -12.71
C VAL A 13 -7.60 -7.07 -12.27
N LEU A 14 -8.92 -7.24 -12.21
CA LEU A 14 -9.81 -6.17 -11.74
C LEU A 14 -9.57 -5.83 -10.26
N ALA A 15 -9.36 -6.83 -9.41
CA ALA A 15 -9.06 -6.62 -7.99
C ALA A 15 -7.76 -5.82 -7.80
N GLU A 16 -6.69 -6.16 -8.52
CA GLU A 16 -5.42 -5.43 -8.50
C GLU A 16 -5.57 -3.99 -8.99
N PHE A 17 -6.33 -3.77 -10.06
CA PHE A 17 -6.62 -2.43 -10.58
C PHE A 17 -7.39 -1.59 -9.55
N LEU A 18 -8.47 -2.12 -8.99
CA LEU A 18 -9.30 -1.39 -8.02
C LEU A 18 -8.53 -1.12 -6.71
N GLY A 19 -7.76 -2.11 -6.23
CA GLY A 19 -6.91 -1.94 -5.05
C GLY A 19 -5.88 -0.83 -5.26
N SER A 20 -5.18 -0.85 -6.40
CA SER A 20 -4.21 0.18 -6.77
C SER A 20 -4.85 1.56 -6.95
N LEU A 21 -6.05 1.62 -7.54
CA LEU A 21 -6.82 2.85 -7.71
C LEU A 21 -7.19 3.48 -6.37
N LEU A 22 -7.72 2.69 -5.44
CA LEU A 22 -8.07 3.17 -4.09
C LEU A 22 -6.83 3.62 -3.34
N TYR A 23 -5.74 2.86 -3.41
CA TYR A 23 -4.47 3.23 -2.79
C TYR A 23 -3.96 4.58 -3.32
N ALA A 24 -3.96 4.77 -4.64
CA ALA A 24 -3.53 6.02 -5.27
C ALA A 24 -4.46 7.18 -4.90
N LEU A 25 -5.78 6.99 -4.93
CA LEU A 25 -6.76 8.01 -4.56
C LEU A 25 -6.57 8.49 -3.12
N LEU A 26 -6.41 7.56 -2.18
CA LEU A 26 -6.24 7.90 -0.76
C LEU A 26 -4.87 8.52 -0.49
N GLY A 27 -3.79 7.97 -1.07
CA GLY A 27 -2.43 8.48 -0.88
C GLY A 27 -2.21 9.86 -1.50
N LEU A 28 -2.64 10.05 -2.76
CA LEU A 28 -2.58 11.35 -3.42
C LEU A 28 -3.57 12.32 -2.78
N GLY A 29 -4.79 11.88 -2.48
CA GLY A 29 -5.77 12.67 -1.76
C GLY A 29 -5.24 13.22 -0.44
N ALA A 30 -4.54 12.42 0.37
CA ALA A 30 -3.91 12.87 1.61
C ALA A 30 -2.76 13.88 1.40
N SER A 31 -2.25 13.98 0.18
CA SER A 31 -1.17 14.90 -0.22
C SER A 31 -1.69 16.19 -0.87
N LEU A 32 -2.93 16.16 -1.39
CA LEU A 32 -3.55 17.31 -2.03
C LEU A 32 -3.93 18.39 -1.01
N ARG A 33 -3.88 19.64 -1.47
CA ARG A 33 -4.45 20.79 -0.75
C ARG A 33 -5.91 20.94 -1.17
N TRP A 34 -6.84 20.62 -0.27
CA TRP A 34 -8.28 20.58 -0.55
C TRP A 34 -8.95 21.96 -0.57
N GLY A 35 -8.27 23.03 -0.15
CA GLY A 35 -8.80 24.40 -0.17
C GLY A 35 -7.79 25.44 0.30
N PRO A 36 -8.19 26.72 0.46
CA PRO A 36 -7.38 27.73 1.15
C PRO A 36 -7.26 27.35 2.63
N GLY A 37 -6.21 26.61 2.96
CA GLY A 37 -5.92 26.08 4.28
C GLY A 37 -4.50 25.49 4.30
N PRO A 38 -4.06 24.91 5.44
CA PRO A 38 -2.76 24.26 5.51
C PRO A 38 -2.68 23.15 4.44
N PRO A 39 -1.49 22.91 3.84
CA PRO A 39 -1.33 21.88 2.83
C PRO A 39 -1.71 20.49 3.38
N GLY A 40 -1.99 19.54 2.48
CA GLY A 40 -2.35 18.17 2.85
C GLY A 40 -1.37 17.57 3.88
N ALA A 41 -1.86 16.75 4.79
CA ALA A 41 -1.14 16.42 6.03
C ALA A 41 0.21 15.70 5.82
N LEU A 42 0.38 14.98 4.70
CA LEU A 42 1.53 14.09 4.50
C LEU A 42 2.47 14.54 3.38
N GLY A 43 1.93 15.13 2.31
CA GLY A 43 2.68 15.54 1.12
C GLY A 43 3.88 16.46 1.41
N PRO A 44 3.70 17.59 2.12
CA PRO A 44 4.78 18.54 2.46
C PRO A 44 5.87 17.96 3.36
N VAL A 45 5.52 16.96 4.18
CA VAL A 45 6.46 16.40 5.17
C VAL A 45 7.29 15.29 4.55
N SER A 46 6.64 14.34 3.88
CA SER A 46 7.29 13.10 3.44
C SER A 46 7.20 12.81 1.95
N GLY A 47 6.41 13.58 1.18
CA GLY A 47 6.02 13.21 -0.19
C GLY A 47 4.99 12.09 -0.25
N ALA A 48 4.51 11.63 0.91
CA ALA A 48 3.49 10.58 1.06
C ALA A 48 3.78 9.30 0.25
N HIS A 49 5.01 8.80 0.33
CA HIS A 49 5.40 7.59 -0.41
C HIS A 49 4.58 6.37 0.00
N LEU A 50 4.26 6.24 1.30
CA LEU A 50 3.32 5.28 1.91
C LEU A 50 3.50 3.80 1.51
N ASN A 51 4.61 3.43 0.86
CA ASN A 51 4.89 2.12 0.32
C ASN A 51 6.41 1.96 0.12
N PRO A 52 7.00 0.84 0.59
CA PRO A 52 8.42 0.54 0.38
C PRO A 52 8.85 0.53 -1.09
N ALA A 53 8.02 0.00 -1.99
CA ALA A 53 8.30 -0.06 -3.43
C ALA A 53 8.39 1.34 -4.04
N THR A 54 7.45 2.24 -3.68
CA THR A 54 7.49 3.65 -4.09
C THR A 54 8.74 4.35 -3.55
N SER A 55 9.07 4.14 -2.27
CA SER A 55 10.28 4.74 -1.68
C SER A 55 11.57 4.26 -2.35
N LEU A 56 11.64 2.98 -2.68
CA LEU A 56 12.76 2.39 -3.40
C LEU A 56 12.86 2.95 -4.83
N ALA A 57 11.73 3.12 -5.53
CA ALA A 57 11.72 3.73 -6.87
C ALA A 57 12.29 5.16 -6.84
N PHE A 58 11.93 5.97 -5.84
CA PHE A 58 12.49 7.32 -5.68
C PHE A 58 13.98 7.31 -5.28
N LEU A 59 14.42 6.33 -4.48
CA LEU A 59 15.86 6.15 -4.19
C LEU A 59 16.64 5.81 -5.47
N LEU A 60 16.14 4.86 -6.27
CA LEU A 60 16.77 4.46 -7.54
C LEU A 60 16.76 5.58 -8.59
N ALA A 61 15.75 6.45 -8.57
CA ALA A 61 15.68 7.64 -9.39
C ALA A 61 16.55 8.82 -8.87
N ALA A 62 17.34 8.61 -7.81
CA ALA A 62 18.12 9.63 -7.13
C ALA A 62 17.29 10.84 -6.64
N GLN A 63 15.99 10.64 -6.41
CA GLN A 63 15.04 11.63 -5.88
C GLN A 63 14.87 11.53 -4.35
N LEU A 64 15.47 10.52 -3.72
CA LEU A 64 15.42 10.29 -2.27
C LEU A 64 16.81 9.90 -1.76
N SER A 65 17.27 10.51 -0.66
CA SER A 65 18.55 10.14 -0.06
C SER A 65 18.47 8.77 0.64
N LEU A 66 19.58 8.02 0.65
CA LEU A 66 19.63 6.68 1.25
C LEU A 66 19.19 6.66 2.73
N PRO A 67 19.63 7.58 3.63
CA PRO A 67 19.16 7.58 5.02
C PRO A 67 17.64 7.79 5.14
N ARG A 68 17.08 8.68 4.30
CA ARG A 68 15.63 8.94 4.27
C ARG A 68 14.87 7.72 3.73
N ALA A 69 15.41 7.06 2.71
CA ALA A 69 14.82 5.84 2.15
C ALA A 69 14.76 4.72 3.20
N LEU A 70 15.86 4.46 3.92
CA LEU A 70 15.88 3.45 4.98
C LEU A 70 14.88 3.77 6.11
N GLY A 71 14.82 5.04 6.54
CA GLY A 71 13.83 5.48 7.52
C GLY A 71 12.39 5.28 7.04
N TYR A 72 12.12 5.59 5.77
CA TYR A 72 10.80 5.40 5.17
C TYR A 72 10.42 3.92 5.09
N LEU A 73 11.34 3.05 4.67
CA LEU A 73 11.11 1.60 4.59
C LEU A 73 10.73 1.04 5.97
N LEU A 74 11.51 1.37 7.00
CA LEU A 74 11.21 0.93 8.36
C LEU A 74 9.86 1.44 8.85
N ALA A 75 9.58 2.73 8.67
CA ALA A 75 8.31 3.33 9.08
C ALA A 75 7.10 2.71 8.36
N GLN A 76 7.23 2.44 7.06
CA GLN A 76 6.16 1.85 6.25
C GLN A 76 5.90 0.38 6.63
N ILE A 77 6.95 -0.40 6.87
CA ILE A 77 6.81 -1.80 7.32
C ILE A 77 6.16 -1.85 8.72
N LEU A 78 6.66 -1.04 9.66
CA LEU A 78 6.10 -0.98 11.01
C LEU A 78 4.65 -0.48 11.01
N GLY A 79 4.34 0.53 10.19
CA GLY A 79 2.97 1.02 10.01
C GLY A 79 2.03 -0.04 9.43
N ALA A 80 2.49 -0.82 8.45
CA ALA A 80 1.71 -1.92 7.88
C ALA A 80 1.46 -3.04 8.90
N LEU A 81 2.46 -3.41 9.69
CA LEU A 81 2.33 -4.41 10.76
C LEU A 81 1.36 -3.94 11.86
N ALA A 82 1.48 -2.69 12.30
CA ALA A 82 0.57 -2.10 13.27
C ALA A 82 -0.87 -2.05 12.75
N GLY A 83 -1.07 -1.63 11.49
CA GLY A 83 -2.38 -1.63 10.84
C GLY A 83 -3.00 -3.03 10.75
N ALA A 84 -2.21 -4.04 10.37
CA ALA A 84 -2.63 -5.43 10.36
C ALA A 84 -3.01 -5.94 11.77
N GLY A 85 -2.23 -5.57 12.80
CA GLY A 85 -2.53 -5.90 14.19
C GLY A 85 -3.83 -5.28 14.70
N VAL A 86 -4.07 -4.00 14.39
CA VAL A 86 -5.34 -3.33 14.72
C VAL A 86 -6.51 -4.03 14.01
N LEU A 87 -6.37 -4.32 12.72
CA LEU A 87 -7.40 -5.03 11.97
C LEU A 87 -7.67 -6.42 12.56
N TYR A 88 -6.63 -7.17 12.93
CA TYR A 88 -6.77 -8.46 13.61
C TYR A 88 -7.57 -8.34 14.91
N GLY A 89 -7.26 -7.33 15.73
CA GLY A 89 -7.94 -7.07 16.99
C GLY A 89 -9.42 -6.71 16.83
N LEU A 90 -9.76 -5.92 15.80
CA LEU A 90 -11.13 -5.47 15.53
C LEU A 90 -11.96 -6.51 14.76
N THR A 91 -11.32 -7.44 14.06
CA THR A 91 -12.01 -8.44 13.23
C THR A 91 -12.51 -9.61 14.11
N PRO A 92 -13.81 -9.97 14.07
CA PRO A 92 -14.33 -11.15 14.79
C PRO A 92 -13.66 -12.45 14.34
N ALA A 93 -13.40 -13.36 15.28
CA ALA A 93 -12.67 -14.61 15.02
C ALA A 93 -13.15 -15.44 13.81
N PRO A 94 -14.47 -15.57 13.54
CA PRO A 94 -14.96 -16.37 12.41
C PRO A 94 -14.57 -15.84 11.02
N VAL A 95 -14.26 -14.55 10.89
CA VAL A 95 -14.00 -13.88 9.60
C VAL A 95 -12.55 -13.41 9.44
N ARG A 96 -11.66 -13.68 10.40
CA ARG A 96 -10.26 -13.25 10.35
C ARG A 96 -9.49 -13.82 9.17
N GLY A 97 -9.77 -15.07 8.79
CA GLY A 97 -9.07 -15.75 7.70
C GLY A 97 -7.55 -15.71 7.89
N THR A 98 -6.81 -15.55 6.79
CA THR A 98 -5.35 -15.41 6.80
C THR A 98 -4.86 -13.95 6.77
N LEU A 99 -5.78 -12.97 6.82
CA LEU A 99 -5.48 -11.54 6.62
C LEU A 99 -4.63 -11.26 5.36
N GLY A 100 -4.83 -12.05 4.30
CA GLY A 100 -4.13 -11.86 3.03
C GLY A 100 -2.72 -12.48 2.99
N LEU A 101 -2.34 -13.33 3.95
CA LEU A 101 -1.15 -14.17 3.79
C LEU A 101 -1.36 -15.11 2.60
N SER A 102 -0.52 -14.95 1.57
CA SER A 102 -0.46 -15.85 0.42
C SER A 102 0.02 -17.22 0.87
N ALA A 103 -0.85 -18.23 0.81
CA ALA A 103 -0.46 -19.62 1.06
C ALA A 103 0.39 -20.13 -0.12
N VAL A 104 1.62 -20.56 0.16
CA VAL A 104 2.41 -21.32 -0.82
C VAL A 104 1.79 -22.70 -0.91
N ARG A 105 1.25 -23.07 -2.08
CA ARG A 105 0.72 -24.42 -2.32
C ARG A 105 1.91 -25.40 -2.31
N SER A 106 2.11 -26.10 -1.19
CA SER A 106 2.97 -27.28 -1.17
C SER A 106 2.32 -28.35 -2.05
N GLY A 107 3.01 -28.73 -3.12
CA GLY A 107 2.58 -29.79 -4.03
C GLY A 107 2.59 -31.17 -3.38
#